data_AF-A0A605A9D3-F1
#
_entry.id   AF-A0A605A9D3-F1
#
_cell.length_a   1.000
_cell.length_b   1.000
_cell.length_c   1.000
_cell.angle_alpha   90.00
_cell.angle_beta   90.00
_cell.angle_gamma   90.00
#
_symmetry.space_group_name_H-M   'P 1'
#
loop_
_entity.id
_entity.type
_entity.pdbx_description
1 polymer ?
#
loop_
_entity_poly.entity_id
_entity_poly.type
_entity_poly.pdbx_seq_one_letter_code
_entity_poly.pdbx_strand_id
1 'polypeptide(L)' 'MAWTPRTLADALNNIAELNIDIENNESSLIIKMNDYG' A
#
# COMPACT_ATOMS: atom_id res chain seq x y z
N MET A 1 -9.58 -4.75 15.29
CA MET A 1 -8.55 -3.78 14.82
C MET A 1 -9.21 -2.89 13.79
N ALA A 2 -9.06 -1.57 13.90
CA ALA A 2 -9.58 -0.66 12.88
C ALA A 2 -8.61 -0.61 11.70
N TRP A 3 -9.14 -0.68 10.48
CA TRP A 3 -8.37 -0.45 9.27
C TRP A 3 -8.07 1.04 9.13
N THR A 4 -6.89 1.44 9.55
CA THR A 4 -6.29 2.75 9.27
C THR A 4 -5.46 2.68 7.98
N PRO A 5 -5.21 3.82 7.31
CA PRO A 5 -4.33 3.86 6.14
C PRO A 5 -2.96 3.20 6.39
N ARG A 6 -2.38 3.40 7.59
CA ARG A 6 -1.13 2.75 7.99
C ARG A 6 -1.25 1.23 8.09
N THR A 7 -2.28 0.72 8.77
CA THR A 7 -2.48 -0.73 8.88
C THR A 7 -2.76 -1.39 7.53
N LEU A 8 -3.36 -0.66 6.57
CA LEU A 8 -3.53 -1.13 5.20
C LEU A 8 -2.20 -1.14 4.45
N ALA A 9 -1.41 -0.08 4.53
CA ALA A 9 -0.08 0.00 3.93
C ALA A 9 0.84 -1.13 4.43
N ASP A 10 0.84 -1.39 5.74
CA ASP A 10 1.64 -2.46 6.34
C ASP A 10 1.16 -3.85 5.86
N ALA A 11 -0.14 -4.07 5.73
CA ALA A 11 -0.68 -5.33 5.22
C ALA A 11 -0.28 -5.57 3.75
N LEU A 12 -0.33 -4.53 2.93
CA LEU A 12 0.01 -4.62 1.50
C LEU A 12 1.51 -4.80 1.26
N ASN A 13 2.38 -4.13 2.03
CA ASN A 13 3.83 -4.33 1.98
C ASN A 13 4.27 -5.77 2.26
N ASN A 14 3.46 -6.55 2.97
CA ASN A 14 3.77 -7.95 3.28
C ASN A 14 3.45 -8.92 2.13
N ILE A 15 2.87 -8.45 1.02
CA ILE A 15 2.51 -9.29 -0.12
C ILE A 15 3.55 -9.07 -1.24
N ALA A 16 4.63 -9.85 -1.20
CA ALA A 16 5.77 -9.73 -2.12
C ALA A 16 5.42 -9.92 -3.62
N GLU A 17 4.27 -10.53 -3.92
CA GLU A 17 3.80 -10.77 -5.29
C GLU A 17 3.09 -9.54 -5.89
N LEU A 18 2.75 -8.54 -5.07
CA LEU A 18 2.15 -7.31 -5.57
C LEU A 18 3.25 -6.41 -6.13
N ASN A 19 3.19 -6.16 -7.44
CA ASN A 19 4.01 -5.14 -8.09
C ASN A 19 3.41 -3.76 -7.83
N ILE A 20 3.45 -3.32 -6.57
CA ILE A 20 2.86 -2.06 -6.13
C ILE A 20 3.88 -1.19 -5.40
N ASP A 21 3.78 0.11 -5.61
CA ASP A 21 4.45 1.12 -4.81
C ASP A 21 3.44 1.74 -3.84
N ILE A 22 3.84 1.88 -2.58
CA ILE A 22 3.02 2.45 -1.52
C ILE A 22 3.68 3.70 -0.97
N GLU A 23 2.96 4.82 -1.01
CA GLU A 23 3.35 6.07 -0.36
C GLU A 23 2.32 6.38 0.73
N ASN A 24 2.78 6.43 1.98
CA ASN A 24 1.94 6.70 3.14
C ASN A 24 2.51 7.87 3.93
N ASN A 25 1.79 8.99 3.96
CA ASN A 25 2.15 10.19 4.71
C ASN A 25 1.01 10.59 5.66
N GLU A 26 1.19 11.68 6.40
CA GLU A 26 0.22 12.13 7.41
C GLU A 26 -1.17 12.47 6.86
N SER A 27 -1.27 12.81 5.57
CA SER A 27 -2.50 13.27 4.92
C SER A 27 -3.11 12.27 3.94
N SER A 28 -2.31 11.35 3.38
CA SER A 28 -2.76 10.44 2.34
C SER A 28 -2.02 9.10 2.32
N LEU A 29 -2.75 8.11 1.81
CA LEU A 29 -2.23 6.82 1.35
C LEU A 29 -2.42 6.74 -0.16
N ILE A 30 -1.34 6.57 -0.89
CA ILE A 30 -1.33 6.40 -2.34
C ILE A 30 -0.75 5.03 -2.64
N ILE A 31 -1.47 4.25 -3.46
CA ILE A 31 -1.04 2.94 -3.94
C ILE A 31 -0.97 3.02 -5.46
N LYS A 32 0.19 2.70 -6.03
CA LYS A 32 0.41 2.64 -7.48
C LYS A 32 0.64 1.19 -7.84
N MET A 33 -0.17 0.65 -8.76
CA MET A 33 0.06 -0.69 -9.31
C MET A 33 0.84 -0.54 -10.60
N ASN A 34 2.00 -1.19 -10.63
CA ASN A 34 2.82 -1.28 -11.82
C ASN A 34 2.32 -2.51 -12.60
N ASP A 35 1.48 -2.27 -13.61
CA ASP A 35 1.06 -3.30 -14.54
C ASP A 35 1.86 -3.13 -15.84
N TYR A 36 2.75 -4.09 -16.12
CA TYR A 36 3.72 -3.97 -17.22
C TYR A 36 3.21 -4.52 -18.57
N GLY A 37 2.01 -5.12 -18.62
CA GLY A 37 1.34 -5.54 -19.87
C GLY A 37 2.04 -6.65 -20.66
#